data_AF-A0AAC8ZXK5-F1
#
_entry.id   AF-A0AAC8ZXK5-F1
#
_cell.length_a   1.000
_cell.length_b   1.000
_cell.length_c   1.000
_cell.angle_alpha   90.00
_cell.angle_beta   90.00
_cell.angle_gamma   90.00
#
_symmetry.space_group_name_H-M   'P 1'
#
loop_
_entity.id
_entity.type
_entity.pdbx_description
1 polymer ?
#
loop_
_entity_poly.entity_id
_entity_poly.type
_entity_poly.pdbx_seq_one_letter_code
_entity_poly.pdbx_strand_id
1 'polypeptide(L)'
;MNNEALLIIDYTNDFVADKGSLTCGLPAQKIEKQIVSLAEQFLKENKWVLLPTDLHFKNNPYHPETKLFPPHNLGHTWGREFYGELQKWYEDNKDNDHVLMLDKTRYSAFCGTNLDLFLRERKITTLHLTGVCTDICVLHTAVDAYNKCYKLVVHKNAVASFDETGHKWALNHFKTCLDAKIID
;
A
#
# COMPACT_ATOMS: atom_id res chain seq x y z
N MET A 1 -16.40 19.18 1.27
CA MET A 1 -16.55 17.71 1.29
C MET A 1 -15.15 17.14 1.39
N ASN A 2 -14.84 16.35 2.41
CA ASN A 2 -13.56 15.64 2.48
C ASN A 2 -13.68 14.45 1.53
N ASN A 3 -13.07 14.53 0.35
CA ASN A 3 -12.96 13.39 -0.53
C ASN A 3 -11.74 12.59 -0.08
N GLU A 4 -11.97 11.31 0.20
CA GLU A 4 -10.99 10.42 0.84
C GLU A 4 -10.72 9.23 -0.08
N ALA A 5 -9.49 8.71 -0.01
CA ALA A 5 -9.10 7.47 -0.69
C ALA A 5 -8.33 6.56 0.25
N LEU A 6 -8.61 5.26 0.16
CA LEU A 6 -7.83 4.20 0.78
C LEU A 6 -6.73 3.75 -0.18
N LEU A 7 -5.50 3.66 0.30
CA LEU A 7 -4.36 3.06 -0.40
C LEU A 7 -3.98 1.76 0.29
N ILE A 8 -4.15 0.64 -0.42
CA ILE A 8 -3.71 -0.69 0.01
C ILE A 8 -2.37 -0.96 -0.68
N ILE A 9 -1.28 -0.68 0.04
CA ILE A 9 0.07 -0.64 -0.54
C ILE A 9 0.70 -2.03 -0.44
N ASP A 10 1.02 -2.62 -1.60
CA ASP A 10 1.87 -3.83 -1.71
C ASP A 10 1.41 -5.07 -0.93
N TYR A 11 0.11 -5.21 -0.64
CA TYR A 11 -0.40 -6.36 0.12
C TYR A 11 -0.52 -7.64 -0.75
N THR A 12 0.63 -8.13 -1.19
CA THR A 12 0.84 -9.18 -2.19
C THR A 12 1.40 -10.47 -1.57
N ASN A 13 1.29 -11.59 -2.27
CA ASN A 13 1.81 -12.87 -1.78
C ASN A 13 3.31 -12.83 -1.50
N ASP A 14 4.11 -12.16 -2.34
CA ASP A 14 5.57 -12.07 -2.15
C ASP A 14 5.95 -11.34 -0.86
N PHE A 15 5.12 -10.38 -0.42
CA PHE A 15 5.34 -9.63 0.81
C PHE A 15 4.60 -10.19 2.03
N VAL A 16 3.70 -11.17 1.89
CA VAL A 16 2.85 -11.60 3.02
C VAL A 16 2.85 -13.11 3.25
N ALA A 17 2.79 -13.92 2.21
CA ALA A 17 2.67 -15.37 2.34
C ALA A 17 3.94 -15.99 2.95
N ASP A 18 3.82 -17.14 3.62
CA ASP A 18 4.96 -17.87 4.18
C ASP A 18 6.03 -18.21 3.13
N LYS A 19 5.58 -18.42 1.89
CA LYS A 19 6.43 -18.74 0.74
C LYS A 19 6.76 -17.52 -0.12
N GLY A 20 6.37 -16.33 0.31
CA GLY A 20 6.64 -15.08 -0.38
C GLY A 20 8.14 -14.81 -0.44
N SER A 21 8.64 -14.39 -1.60
CA SER A 21 10.08 -14.21 -1.82
C SER A 21 10.72 -13.12 -0.96
N LEU A 22 9.92 -12.17 -0.45
CA LEU A 22 10.36 -11.05 0.39
C LEU A 22 9.38 -10.79 1.54
N THR A 23 8.87 -11.86 2.14
CA THR A 23 7.73 -11.81 3.07
C THR A 23 8.01 -11.02 4.35
N CYS A 24 7.10 -10.10 4.74
CA CYS A 24 7.07 -9.53 6.09
C CYS A 24 6.45 -10.52 7.12
N GLY A 25 6.02 -11.72 6.70
CA GLY A 25 5.65 -12.86 7.57
C GLY A 25 4.36 -12.68 8.39
N LEU A 26 4.31 -13.35 9.55
CA LEU A 26 3.14 -13.33 10.46
C LEU A 26 2.60 -11.92 10.81
N PRO A 27 3.44 -10.89 11.03
CA PRO A 27 2.94 -9.52 11.20
C PRO A 27 2.06 -9.04 10.03
N ALA A 28 2.47 -9.31 8.79
CA ALA A 28 1.70 -8.94 7.62
C ALA A 28 0.43 -9.81 7.48
N GLN A 29 0.50 -11.11 7.76
CA GLN A 29 -0.68 -11.97 7.67
C GLN A 29 -1.80 -11.57 8.65
N LYS A 30 -1.43 -11.06 9.84
CA LYS A 30 -2.39 -10.66 10.88
C LYS A 30 -3.28 -9.48 10.52
N ILE A 31 -2.90 -8.66 9.54
CA ILE A 31 -3.64 -7.44 9.17
C ILE A 31 -4.65 -7.68 8.03
N GLU A 32 -4.75 -8.90 7.50
CA GLU A 32 -5.62 -9.27 6.36
C GLU A 32 -7.07 -8.85 6.57
N LYS A 33 -7.68 -9.29 7.67
CA LYS A 33 -9.09 -9.00 7.97
C LYS A 33 -9.38 -7.51 8.03
N GLN A 34 -8.45 -6.73 8.61
CA GLN A 34 -8.62 -5.29 8.73
C GLN A 34 -8.50 -4.61 7.36
N ILE A 35 -7.55 -5.02 6.52
CA ILE A 35 -7.40 -4.48 5.16
C ILE A 35 -8.67 -4.74 4.33
N VAL A 36 -9.17 -5.98 4.34
CA VAL A 36 -10.37 -6.34 3.56
C VAL A 36 -11.61 -5.60 4.07
N SER A 37 -11.79 -5.52 5.40
CA SER A 37 -12.90 -4.76 5.98
C SER A 37 -12.87 -3.28 5.62
N LEU A 38 -11.68 -2.65 5.58
CA LEU A 38 -11.52 -1.26 5.15
C LEU A 38 -11.83 -1.10 3.66
N ALA A 39 -11.39 -2.03 2.82
CA ALA A 39 -11.68 -2.01 1.39
C ALA A 39 -13.20 -2.08 1.12
N GLU A 40 -13.89 -3.01 1.78
CA GLU A 40 -15.36 -3.12 1.73
C GLU A 40 -16.05 -1.87 2.24
N GLN A 41 -15.60 -1.32 3.37
CA GLN A 41 -16.19 -0.11 3.94
C GLN A 41 -16.06 1.08 3.00
N PHE A 42 -14.85 1.34 2.48
CA PHE A 42 -14.61 2.46 1.58
C PHE A 42 -15.45 2.34 0.30
N LEU A 43 -15.52 1.14 -0.27
CA LEU A 43 -16.31 0.93 -1.48
C LEU A 43 -17.81 1.09 -1.23
N LYS A 44 -18.33 0.57 -0.09
CA LYS A 44 -19.73 0.75 0.32
C LYS A 44 -20.11 2.21 0.56
N GLU A 45 -19.15 3.02 1.01
CA GLU A 45 -19.30 4.48 1.18
C GLU A 45 -19.08 5.26 -0.12
N ASN A 46 -18.92 4.57 -1.26
CA ASN A 46 -18.65 5.15 -2.58
C ASN A 46 -17.37 6.02 -2.59
N LYS A 47 -16.38 5.63 -1.79
CA LYS A 47 -15.02 6.21 -1.72
C LYS A 47 -14.06 5.40 -2.57
N TRP A 48 -12.90 5.98 -2.85
CA TRP A 48 -11.88 5.36 -3.69
C TRP A 48 -11.07 4.31 -2.93
N VAL A 49 -10.87 3.15 -3.53
CA VAL A 49 -9.92 2.13 -3.09
C VAL A 49 -8.85 1.96 -4.16
N LEU A 50 -7.64 2.38 -3.82
CA LEU A 50 -6.48 2.33 -4.70
C LEU A 50 -5.52 1.26 -4.20
N LEU A 51 -4.97 0.46 -5.11
CA LEU A 51 -4.05 -0.62 -4.80
C LEU A 51 -2.70 -0.40 -5.51
N PRO A 52 -1.86 0.55 -5.04
CA PRO A 52 -0.50 0.69 -5.55
C PRO A 52 0.28 -0.60 -5.29
N THR A 53 0.69 -1.26 -6.37
CA THR A 53 1.24 -2.62 -6.33
C THR A 53 2.56 -2.64 -7.08
N ASP A 54 3.59 -3.09 -6.38
CA ASP A 54 4.93 -3.17 -6.93
C ASP A 54 4.99 -4.01 -8.22
N LEU A 55 5.83 -3.58 -9.15
CA LEU A 55 6.10 -4.28 -10.40
C LEU A 55 7.59 -4.29 -10.65
N HIS A 56 8.13 -5.49 -10.77
CA HIS A 56 9.52 -5.69 -11.12
C HIS A 56 9.69 -6.57 -12.35
N PHE A 57 10.83 -6.38 -13.01
CA PHE A 57 11.28 -7.19 -14.13
C PHE A 57 12.55 -7.92 -13.72
N LYS A 58 12.55 -9.24 -13.90
CA LYS A 58 13.66 -10.10 -13.51
C LYS A 58 14.96 -9.65 -14.19
N ASN A 59 16.04 -9.57 -13.42
CA ASN A 59 17.38 -9.21 -13.89
C ASN A 59 17.49 -7.84 -14.57
N ASN A 60 16.66 -6.85 -14.21
CA ASN A 60 16.81 -5.48 -14.72
C ASN A 60 18.01 -4.78 -14.05
N PRO A 61 19.16 -4.58 -14.73
CA PRO A 61 20.36 -4.06 -14.09
C PRO A 61 20.28 -2.56 -13.74
N TYR A 62 19.30 -1.86 -14.30
CA TYR A 62 19.07 -0.43 -14.09
C TYR A 62 18.15 -0.15 -12.90
N HIS A 63 17.44 -1.16 -12.41
CA HIS A 63 16.58 -0.99 -11.25
C HIS A 63 17.42 -0.99 -9.97
N PRO A 64 17.29 0.03 -9.09
CA PRO A 64 18.14 0.12 -7.90
C PRO A 64 17.95 -1.09 -6.96
N GLU A 65 16.74 -1.62 -6.87
CA GLU A 65 16.39 -2.72 -5.97
C GLU A 65 16.90 -4.09 -6.42
N THR A 66 17.27 -4.26 -7.69
CA THR A 66 17.78 -5.55 -8.21
C THR A 66 19.08 -5.99 -7.52
N LYS A 67 19.82 -5.06 -6.90
CA LYS A 67 21.03 -5.37 -6.12
C LYS A 67 20.75 -5.62 -4.64
N LEU A 68 19.59 -5.21 -4.15
CA LEU A 68 19.27 -5.17 -2.71
C LEU A 68 18.43 -6.38 -2.30
N PHE A 69 17.55 -6.84 -3.18
CA PHE A 69 16.53 -7.82 -2.85
C PHE A 69 16.50 -8.98 -3.85
N PRO A 70 16.01 -10.16 -3.41
CA PRO A 70 15.65 -11.22 -4.35
C PRO A 70 14.56 -10.72 -5.33
N PRO A 71 14.43 -11.35 -6.51
CA PRO A 71 13.30 -11.07 -7.39
C PRO A 71 11.96 -11.31 -6.67
N HIS A 72 11.09 -10.30 -6.68
CA HIS A 72 9.78 -10.29 -6.05
C HIS A 72 8.82 -9.44 -6.90
N ASN A 73 7.52 -9.62 -6.73
CA ASN A 73 6.44 -8.92 -7.45
C ASN A 73 6.67 -8.82 -8.96
N LEU A 74 7.16 -9.92 -9.53
CA LEU A 74 7.34 -10.03 -10.97
C LEU A 74 5.97 -10.09 -11.65
N GLY A 75 5.84 -9.38 -12.77
CA GLY A 75 4.62 -9.37 -13.58
C GLY A 75 4.14 -10.79 -13.91
N HIS A 76 2.83 -11.01 -13.78
CA HIS A 76 2.16 -12.28 -14.09
C HIS A 76 2.66 -13.50 -13.28
N THR A 77 3.10 -13.28 -12.04
CA THR A 77 3.44 -14.37 -11.12
C THR A 77 2.50 -14.38 -9.91
N TRP A 78 2.34 -15.56 -9.31
CA TRP A 78 1.59 -15.73 -8.05
C TRP A 78 2.07 -14.77 -6.95
N GLY A 79 3.37 -14.50 -6.90
CA GLY A 79 3.96 -13.59 -5.93
C GLY A 79 3.36 -12.18 -5.98
N ARG A 80 2.93 -11.73 -7.16
CA ARG A 80 2.33 -10.41 -7.38
C ARG A 80 0.81 -10.36 -7.16
N GLU A 81 0.15 -11.51 -7.08
CA GLU A 81 -1.27 -11.54 -6.70
C GLU A 81 -1.44 -11.00 -5.26
N PHE A 82 -2.60 -10.42 -4.98
CA PHE A 82 -2.90 -9.95 -3.63
C PHE A 82 -2.96 -11.12 -2.65
N TYR A 83 -2.63 -10.86 -1.39
CA TYR A 83 -2.63 -11.92 -0.39
C TYR A 83 -4.05 -12.26 0.08
N GLY A 84 -4.37 -13.55 0.09
CA GLY A 84 -5.54 -14.10 0.77
C GLY A 84 -6.89 -13.55 0.29
N GLU A 85 -7.76 -13.17 1.23
CA GLU A 85 -9.11 -12.67 0.95
C GLU A 85 -9.11 -11.37 0.13
N LEU A 86 -8.02 -10.58 0.16
CA LEU A 86 -7.91 -9.37 -0.66
C LEU A 86 -7.91 -9.69 -2.16
N GLN A 87 -7.31 -10.81 -2.58
CA GLN A 87 -7.34 -11.21 -4.00
C GLN A 87 -8.76 -11.48 -4.46
N LYS A 88 -9.54 -12.21 -3.65
CA LYS A 88 -10.94 -12.47 -3.95
C LYS A 88 -11.74 -11.16 -4.00
N TRP A 89 -11.57 -10.30 -2.98
CA TRP A 89 -12.21 -8.99 -2.94
C TRP A 89 -11.87 -8.16 -4.18
N TYR A 90 -10.62 -8.15 -4.62
CA TYR A 90 -10.21 -7.42 -5.81
C TYR A 90 -10.87 -7.98 -7.07
N GLU A 91 -10.85 -9.30 -7.29
CA GLU A 91 -11.50 -9.93 -8.45
C GLU A 91 -13.01 -9.63 -8.51
N ASP A 92 -13.68 -9.63 -7.37
CA ASP A 92 -15.11 -9.34 -7.27
C ASP A 92 -15.44 -7.85 -7.55
N ASN A 93 -14.46 -6.94 -7.43
CA ASN A 93 -14.69 -5.48 -7.47
C ASN A 93 -13.82 -4.70 -8.47
N LYS A 94 -12.91 -5.33 -9.21
CA LYS A 94 -11.95 -4.65 -10.11
C LYS A 94 -12.59 -3.86 -11.25
N ASP A 95 -13.81 -4.22 -11.64
CA ASP A 95 -14.59 -3.54 -12.68
C ASP A 95 -15.43 -2.38 -12.12
N ASN A 96 -15.38 -2.12 -10.81
CA ASN A 96 -16.02 -0.97 -10.19
C ASN A 96 -15.21 0.31 -10.46
N ASP A 97 -15.88 1.38 -10.88
CA ASP A 97 -15.26 2.67 -11.19
C ASP A 97 -14.46 3.30 -10.04
N HIS A 98 -14.71 2.90 -8.79
CA HIS A 98 -14.04 3.38 -7.59
C HIS A 98 -12.86 2.52 -7.11
N VAL A 99 -12.54 1.44 -7.84
CA VAL A 99 -11.42 0.54 -7.54
C VAL A 99 -10.36 0.65 -8.62
N LEU A 100 -9.11 0.88 -8.22
CA LEU A 100 -8.01 1.00 -9.18
C LEU A 100 -6.73 0.38 -8.63
N MET A 101 -6.19 -0.60 -9.36
CA MET A 101 -4.83 -1.09 -9.15
C MET A 101 -3.85 -0.28 -9.99
N LEU A 102 -2.73 0.11 -9.39
CA LEU A 102 -1.70 0.94 -10.02
C LEU A 102 -0.35 0.24 -9.91
N ASP A 103 0.32 0.01 -11.04
CA ASP A 103 1.70 -0.45 -11.03
C ASP A 103 2.63 0.65 -10.49
N LYS A 104 3.55 0.28 -9.59
CA LYS A 104 4.65 1.15 -9.14
C LYS A 104 5.99 0.44 -9.24
N THR A 105 7.06 1.21 -9.34
CA THR A 105 8.44 0.67 -9.49
C THR A 105 9.39 1.20 -8.42
N ARG A 106 8.87 1.84 -7.39
CA ARG A 106 9.62 2.33 -6.23
C ARG A 106 8.74 2.13 -4.99
N TYR A 107 9.32 2.29 -3.81
CA TYR A 107 8.58 2.17 -2.55
C TYR A 107 7.38 3.11 -2.46
N SER A 108 7.57 4.40 -2.82
CA SER A 108 6.46 5.36 -2.83
C SER A 108 5.49 5.09 -3.97
N ALA A 109 4.20 5.03 -3.64
CA ALA A 109 3.11 4.95 -4.61
C ALA A 109 3.03 6.16 -5.56
N PHE A 110 3.71 7.27 -5.25
CA PHE A 110 3.76 8.47 -6.11
C PHE A 110 4.93 8.48 -7.09
N CYS A 111 6.01 7.76 -6.79
CA CYS A 111 7.26 7.92 -7.53
C CYS A 111 7.18 7.26 -8.91
N GLY A 112 7.08 8.09 -9.96
CA GLY A 112 6.97 7.64 -11.35
C GLY A 112 5.59 7.10 -11.73
N THR A 113 4.56 7.32 -10.91
CA THR A 113 3.18 6.94 -11.20
C THR A 113 2.32 8.18 -11.51
N ASN A 114 1.09 7.97 -11.97
CA ASN A 114 0.09 9.03 -12.15
C ASN A 114 -0.82 9.25 -10.93
N LEU A 115 -0.47 8.71 -9.76
CA LEU A 115 -1.32 8.75 -8.56
C LEU A 115 -1.74 10.18 -8.18
N ASP A 116 -0.81 11.13 -8.15
CA ASP A 116 -1.12 12.51 -7.77
C ASP A 116 -2.09 13.20 -8.75
N LEU A 117 -1.90 12.97 -10.05
CA LEU A 117 -2.81 13.48 -11.08
C LEU A 117 -4.23 12.92 -10.87
N PHE A 118 -4.32 11.60 -10.71
CA PHE A 118 -5.58 10.90 -10.47
C PHE A 118 -6.33 11.43 -9.24
N LEU A 119 -5.62 11.60 -8.12
CA LEU A 119 -6.19 12.08 -6.86
C LEU A 119 -6.71 13.52 -6.99
N ARG A 120 -5.94 14.41 -7.64
CA ARG A 120 -6.31 15.82 -7.85
C ARG A 120 -7.53 15.98 -8.75
N GLU A 121 -7.65 15.20 -9.81
CA GLU A 121 -8.84 15.19 -10.69
C GLU A 121 -10.12 14.90 -9.92
N ARG A 122 -10.03 14.05 -8.89
CA ARG A 122 -11.14 13.64 -8.01
C ARG A 122 -11.29 14.52 -6.76
N LYS A 123 -10.46 15.56 -6.65
CA LYS A 123 -10.41 16.49 -5.51
C LYS A 123 -10.21 15.77 -4.18
N ILE A 124 -9.50 14.63 -4.17
CA ILE A 124 -9.18 13.89 -2.95
C ILE A 124 -8.20 14.73 -2.11
N THR A 125 -8.48 14.86 -0.83
CA THR A 125 -7.69 15.69 0.11
C THR A 125 -7.12 14.89 1.27
N THR A 126 -7.65 13.69 1.53
CA THR A 126 -7.24 12.82 2.63
C THR A 126 -6.92 11.43 2.10
N LEU A 127 -5.76 10.90 2.49
CA LEU A 127 -5.33 9.55 2.15
C LEU A 127 -5.29 8.68 3.40
N HIS A 128 -5.93 7.53 3.31
CA HIS A 128 -5.91 6.48 4.31
C HIS A 128 -4.90 5.42 3.86
N LEU A 129 -3.84 5.21 4.64
CA LEU A 129 -2.74 4.32 4.28
C LEU A 129 -2.86 2.99 5.02
N THR A 130 -2.74 1.90 4.26
CA THR A 130 -2.67 0.50 4.72
C THR A 130 -1.64 -0.27 3.90
N GLY A 131 -1.33 -1.50 4.31
CA GLY A 131 -0.44 -2.40 3.60
C GLY A 131 0.96 -2.50 4.20
N VAL A 132 1.96 -2.82 3.37
CA VAL A 132 3.28 -3.23 3.81
C VAL A 132 4.44 -2.64 2.99
N CYS A 133 5.67 -2.61 3.51
CA CYS A 133 5.97 -2.65 4.94
C CYS A 133 5.85 -1.19 5.53
N THR A 134 5.50 -1.05 6.81
CA THR A 134 5.14 0.22 7.47
C THR A 134 6.23 1.29 7.35
N ASP A 135 7.48 0.88 7.45
CA ASP A 135 8.70 1.69 7.47
C ASP A 135 9.40 1.76 6.12
N ILE A 136 8.80 1.23 5.05
CA ILE A 136 9.34 1.26 3.69
C ILE A 136 8.31 1.86 2.72
N CYS A 137 7.46 1.05 2.08
CA CYS A 137 6.53 1.53 1.06
C CYS A 137 5.46 2.45 1.62
N VAL A 138 4.90 2.11 2.78
CA VAL A 138 3.94 2.97 3.48
C VAL A 138 4.61 4.30 3.89
N LEU A 139 5.82 4.23 4.44
CA LEU A 139 6.57 5.43 4.84
C LEU A 139 6.90 6.35 3.67
N HIS A 140 7.49 5.81 2.61
CA HIS A 140 7.86 6.60 1.45
C HIS A 140 6.63 7.21 0.78
N THR A 141 5.51 6.48 0.74
CA THR A 141 4.22 7.01 0.27
C THR A 141 3.71 8.13 1.17
N ALA A 142 3.80 7.97 2.49
CA ALA A 142 3.38 9.00 3.46
C ALA A 142 4.20 10.28 3.34
N VAL A 143 5.53 10.16 3.17
CA VAL A 143 6.43 11.32 2.98
C VAL A 143 6.08 12.09 1.70
N ASP A 144 5.86 11.40 0.59
CA ASP A 144 5.46 12.05 -0.66
C ASP A 144 4.07 12.69 -0.55
N ALA A 145 3.11 12.00 0.07
CA ALA A 145 1.77 12.53 0.30
C ALA A 145 1.78 13.79 1.19
N TYR A 146 2.60 13.80 2.24
CA TYR A 146 2.81 14.97 3.11
C TYR A 146 3.35 16.17 2.30
N ASN A 147 4.41 15.96 1.52
CA ASN A 147 5.01 17.00 0.68
C ASN A 147 4.06 17.52 -0.41
N LYS A 148 3.07 16.71 -0.79
CA LYS A 148 1.99 17.07 -1.74
C LYS A 148 0.75 17.65 -1.05
N CYS A 149 0.82 17.90 0.25
CA CYS A 149 -0.24 18.51 1.07
C CYS A 149 -1.52 17.66 1.20
N TYR A 150 -1.44 16.34 1.10
CA TYR A 150 -2.54 15.45 1.48
C TYR A 150 -2.61 15.33 3.01
N LYS A 151 -3.83 15.32 3.55
CA LYS A 151 -4.05 14.90 4.94
C LYS A 151 -3.84 13.39 5.05
N LEU A 152 -3.20 12.95 6.12
CA LEU A 152 -2.83 11.55 6.30
C LEU A 152 -3.61 10.91 7.44
N VAL A 153 -4.15 9.73 7.16
CA VAL A 153 -4.68 8.81 8.15
C VAL A 153 -3.96 7.48 7.98
N VAL A 154 -3.35 6.96 9.04
CA VAL A 154 -2.70 5.65 9.02
C VAL A 154 -3.48 4.72 9.93
N HIS A 155 -3.95 3.61 9.36
CA HIS A 155 -4.67 2.57 10.10
C HIS A 155 -3.64 1.61 10.70
N LYS A 156 -3.31 1.78 11.98
CA LYS A 156 -2.21 1.07 12.65
C LYS A 156 -2.41 -0.44 12.67
N ASN A 157 -3.65 -0.92 12.69
CA ASN A 157 -4.00 -2.34 12.63
C ASN A 157 -4.11 -2.88 11.19
N ALA A 158 -3.86 -2.04 10.19
CA ALA A 158 -3.85 -2.37 8.77
C ALA A 158 -2.52 -2.03 8.10
N VAL A 159 -1.44 -1.84 8.88
CA VAL A 159 -0.06 -1.73 8.41
C VAL A 159 0.82 -2.67 9.20
N ALA A 160 1.81 -3.26 8.54
CA ALA A 160 2.76 -4.18 9.20
C ALA A 160 4.17 -4.01 8.65
N SER A 161 5.17 -4.46 9.40
CA SER A 161 6.55 -4.63 8.92
C SER A 161 7.14 -5.91 9.50
N PHE A 162 8.22 -6.40 8.88
CA PHE A 162 9.01 -7.51 9.40
C PHE A 162 9.85 -7.10 10.61
N ASP A 163 10.19 -5.81 10.72
CA ASP A 163 10.90 -5.26 11.86
C ASP A 163 9.93 -4.48 12.76
N GLU A 164 9.74 -4.99 13.98
CA GLU A 164 8.90 -4.33 14.99
C GLU A 164 9.48 -2.97 15.40
N THR A 165 10.80 -2.81 15.37
CA THR A 165 11.47 -1.53 15.70
C THR A 165 11.14 -0.49 14.63
N GLY A 166 11.35 -0.84 13.35
CA GLY A 166 10.97 -0.04 12.19
C GLY A 166 9.49 0.32 12.19
N HIS A 167 8.59 -0.65 12.43
CA HIS A 167 7.15 -0.41 12.52
C HIS A 167 6.78 0.64 13.57
N LYS A 168 7.27 0.49 14.81
CA LYS A 168 7.00 1.45 15.91
C LYS A 168 7.58 2.83 15.61
N TRP A 169 8.80 2.87 15.08
CA TRP A 169 9.43 4.12 14.69
C TRP A 169 8.62 4.85 13.60
N ALA A 170 8.19 4.14 12.56
CA ALA A 170 7.42 4.71 11.46
C ALA A 170 6.07 5.26 11.93
N LEU A 171 5.33 4.53 12.78
CA LEU A 171 4.09 5.04 13.39
C LEU A 171 4.32 6.34 14.19
N ASN A 172 5.42 6.42 14.94
CA ASN A 172 5.78 7.65 15.66
C ASN A 172 6.17 8.77 14.70
N HIS A 173 6.91 8.47 13.62
CA HIS A 173 7.29 9.43 12.59
C HIS A 173 6.07 10.00 11.87
N PHE A 174 5.11 9.16 11.48
CA PHE A 174 3.84 9.57 10.89
C PHE A 174 3.12 10.59 11.76
N LYS A 175 3.01 10.30 13.05
CA LYS A 175 2.31 11.16 14.01
C LYS A 175 3.04 12.47 14.28
N THR A 176 4.36 12.42 14.49
CA THR A 176 5.11 13.55 15.06
C THR A 176 5.79 14.42 14.01
N CYS A 177 6.10 13.87 12.84
CA CYS A 177 6.77 14.60 11.76
C CYS A 177 5.86 14.87 10.56
N LEU A 178 4.90 13.98 10.26
CA LEU A 178 4.03 14.10 9.08
C LEU A 178 2.59 14.53 9.41
N ASP A 179 2.31 14.84 10.67
CA ASP A 179 0.97 15.23 11.18
C ASP A 179 -0.15 14.24 10.78
N ALA A 180 0.19 12.95 10.68
CA ALA A 180 -0.78 11.92 10.34
C ALA A 180 -1.62 11.53 11.55
N LYS A 181 -2.93 11.35 11.34
CA LYS A 181 -3.82 10.76 12.32
C LYS A 181 -3.61 9.24 12.34
N ILE A 182 -3.10 8.70 13.45
CA ILE A 182 -2.97 7.26 13.66
C ILE A 182 -4.28 6.75 14.28
N ILE A 183 -4.95 5.81 13.61
CA ILE A 183 -6.21 5.22 14.06
C ILE A 183 -6.14 3.69 14.09
N ASP A 184 -7.08 3.11 14.83
CA ASP A 184 -7.24 1.67 15.04
C ASP A 184 -7.98 1.01 13.87
#